data_AF-A0A1H2U2P9-F1
#
_entry.id   AF-A0A1H2U2P9-F1
#
_cell.length_a   1.000
_cell.length_b   1.000
_cell.length_c   1.000
_cell.angle_alpha   90.00
_cell.angle_beta   90.00
_cell.angle_gamma   90.00
#
_symmetry.space_group_name_H-M   'P 1'
#
loop_
_entity.id
_entity.type
_entity.pdbx_description
1 polymer ?
#
loop_
_entity_poly.entity_id
_entity_poly.type
_entity_poly.pdbx_seq_one_letter_code
_entity_poly.pdbx_strand_id
1 'polypeptide(L)'
;MDELIEEYLTNHSVFLVEMALEKLVAKTTEANYLEIISKIEKFPNSTEIDVAMYIHDIAKPNYVDLKLNIQLKKLAFKDKDAIEELDFALLKIQKK
;
A
#
# COMPACT_ATOMS: atom_id res chain seq x y z
N MET A 1 14.30 1.33 5.63
CA MET A 1 12.85 1.18 5.35
C MET A 1 12.25 2.56 5.20
N ASP A 2 12.44 3.43 6.19
CA ASP A 2 11.95 4.81 6.17
C ASP A 2 12.45 5.61 4.95
N GLU A 3 13.71 5.46 4.57
CA GLU A 3 14.26 6.06 3.33
C GLU A 3 13.52 5.61 2.05
N LEU A 4 13.10 4.35 1.96
CA LEU A 4 12.36 3.86 0.78
C LEU A 4 10.92 4.39 0.75
N ILE A 5 10.31 4.56 1.93
CA ILE A 5 8.99 5.17 2.06
C ILE A 5 9.06 6.65 1.65
N GLU A 6 10.10 7.36 2.10
CA GLU A 6 10.34 8.74 1.69
C GLU A 6 10.60 8.85 0.18
N GLU A 7 11.44 7.99 -0.39
CA GLU A 7 11.68 7.93 -1.84
C GLU A 7 10.40 7.66 -2.62
N TYR A 8 9.55 6.74 -2.15
CA TYR A 8 8.27 6.41 -2.78
C TYR A 8 7.32 7.62 -2.81
N LEU A 9 7.28 8.40 -1.73
CA LEU A 9 6.27 9.45 -1.54
C LEU A 9 6.72 10.86 -1.94
N THR A 10 8.02 11.09 -2.12
CA THR A 10 8.56 12.43 -2.45
C THR A 10 9.06 12.58 -3.87
N ASN A 11 9.21 11.47 -4.61
CA ASN A 11 9.76 11.52 -5.95
C ASN A 11 8.72 11.97 -6.99
N HIS A 12 9.14 12.79 -7.96
CA HIS A 12 8.29 13.28 -9.04
C HIS A 12 8.46 12.50 -10.35
N SER A 13 9.46 11.60 -10.43
CA SER A 13 9.65 10.72 -11.56
C SER A 13 8.87 9.43 -11.34
N VAL A 14 7.91 9.14 -12.22
CA VAL A 14 7.12 7.90 -12.21
C VAL A 14 8.03 6.67 -12.10
N PHE A 15 9.11 6.63 -12.89
CA PHE A 15 10.07 5.52 -12.87
C PHE A 15 10.72 5.33 -11.49
N LEU A 16 11.10 6.41 -10.81
CA LEU A 16 11.73 6.31 -9.50
C LEU A 16 10.72 5.94 -8.40
N VAL A 17 9.48 6.42 -8.51
CA VAL A 17 8.37 6.04 -7.63
C VAL A 17 8.10 4.54 -7.74
N GLU A 18 7.96 4.01 -8.96
CA GLU A 18 7.75 2.57 -9.21
C GLU A 18 8.92 1.74 -8.67
N MET A 19 10.16 2.14 -8.93
CA MET A 19 11.33 1.45 -8.38
C MET A 19 11.38 1.45 -6.85
N ALA A 20 11.02 2.57 -6.21
CA ALA A 20 10.98 2.67 -4.76
C ALA A 20 9.88 1.76 -4.19
N LEU A 21 8.70 1.75 -4.81
CA LEU A 21 7.59 0.88 -4.45
C LEU A 21 7.96 -0.61 -4.59
N GLU A 22 8.55 -1.02 -5.71
CA GLU A 22 9.00 -2.41 -5.92
C GLU A 22 10.00 -2.85 -4.84
N LYS A 23 10.97 -2.00 -4.51
CA LYS A 23 11.95 -2.29 -3.43
C LYS A 23 11.29 -2.36 -2.07
N LEU A 24 10.31 -1.50 -1.81
CA LEU A 24 9.55 -1.47 -0.57
C LEU A 24 8.78 -2.79 -0.41
N VAL A 25 8.00 -3.17 -1.43
CA VAL A 25 7.24 -4.43 -1.51
C VAL A 25 8.14 -5.65 -1.34
N ALA A 26 9.32 -5.67 -1.99
CA ALA A 26 10.27 -6.77 -1.88
C ALA A 26 10.84 -6.95 -0.46
N LYS A 27 10.83 -5.88 0.36
CA LYS A 27 11.27 -5.89 1.77
C LYS A 27 10.11 -6.03 2.76
N THR A 28 8.87 -6.05 2.27
CA THR A 28 7.68 -6.26 3.10
C THR A 28 7.58 -7.72 3.54
N THR A 29 7.25 -7.91 4.80
CA THR A 29 7.06 -9.21 5.45
C THR A 29 5.75 -9.20 6.25
N GLU A 30 5.30 -10.37 6.67
CA GLU A 30 4.15 -10.51 7.59
C GLU A 30 4.33 -9.71 8.89
N ALA A 31 5.57 -9.47 9.32
CA ALA A 31 5.84 -8.77 10.58
C ALA A 31 5.79 -7.24 10.48
N ASN A 32 5.92 -6.65 9.28
CA ASN A 32 6.11 -5.20 9.13
C ASN A 32 5.08 -4.51 8.22
N TYR A 33 4.24 -5.25 7.49
CA TYR A 33 3.39 -4.63 6.47
C TYR A 33 2.41 -3.59 7.05
N LEU A 34 1.83 -3.83 8.22
CA LEU A 34 0.94 -2.88 8.90
C LEU A 34 1.68 -1.61 9.34
N GLU A 35 2.93 -1.75 9.79
CA GLU A 35 3.77 -0.61 10.16
C GLU A 35 4.07 0.26 8.94
N ILE A 36 4.41 -0.37 7.81
CA ILE A 36 4.67 0.34 6.55
C ILE A 36 3.41 1.07 6.06
N ILE A 37 2.23 0.41 6.07
CA ILE A 37 0.95 1.05 5.76
C ILE A 37 0.77 2.30 6.65
N SER A 38 0.93 2.15 7.97
CA SER A 38 0.75 3.28 8.89
C SER A 38 1.76 4.40 8.65
N LYS A 39 2.99 4.08 8.21
CA LYS A 39 4.02 5.07 7.90
C LYS A 39 3.67 5.86 6.64
N ILE A 40 3.22 5.18 5.58
CA ILE A 40 2.72 5.83 4.37
C ILE A 40 1.56 6.76 4.72
N GLU A 41 0.53 6.25 5.43
CA GLU A 41 -0.65 7.04 5.81
C GLU A 41 -0.35 8.31 6.62
N LYS A 42 0.70 8.28 7.44
CA LYS A 42 1.11 9.40 8.29
C LYS A 42 2.13 10.31 7.62
N PHE A 43 2.64 9.93 6.45
CA PHE A 43 3.67 10.69 5.77
C PHE A 43 3.09 12.02 5.26
N PRO A 44 3.81 13.14 5.38
CA PRO A 44 3.34 14.42 4.88
C PRO A 44 2.99 14.35 3.40
N ASN A 45 1.78 14.81 3.05
CA ASN A 45 1.25 14.81 1.69
C ASN A 45 0.99 13.43 1.06
N SER A 46 1.04 12.33 1.83
CA SER A 46 0.55 11.04 1.34
C SER A 46 -0.91 11.17 0.91
N THR A 47 -1.23 10.54 -0.20
CA THR A 47 -2.58 10.45 -0.74
C THR A 47 -3.18 9.07 -0.45
N GLU A 48 -4.49 8.95 -0.66
CA GLU A 48 -5.18 7.66 -0.56
C GLU A 48 -4.67 6.66 -1.61
N ILE A 49 -4.33 7.13 -2.81
CA ILE A 49 -3.82 6.27 -3.88
C ILE A 49 -2.44 5.69 -3.54
N ASP A 50 -1.56 6.45 -2.89
CA ASP A 50 -0.25 5.92 -2.45
C ASP A 50 -0.39 4.73 -1.50
N VAL A 51 -1.32 4.85 -0.54
CA VAL A 51 -1.62 3.79 0.42
C VAL A 51 -2.22 2.58 -0.30
N ALA A 52 -3.16 2.83 -1.23
CA ALA A 52 -3.86 1.78 -1.95
C ALA A 52 -2.95 0.98 -2.89
N MET A 53 -2.08 1.67 -3.65
CA MET A 53 -1.09 1.03 -4.53
C MET A 53 -0.15 0.12 -3.76
N TYR A 54 0.42 0.61 -2.65
CA TYR A 54 1.28 -0.23 -1.81
C TYR A 54 0.53 -1.46 -1.29
N ILE A 55 -0.70 -1.29 -0.78
CA ILE A 55 -1.54 -2.39 -0.30
C ILE A 55 -1.81 -3.40 -1.41
N HIS A 56 -2.12 -2.94 -2.61
CA HIS A 56 -2.40 -3.81 -3.76
C HIS A 56 -1.20 -4.68 -4.15
N ASP A 57 0.01 -4.14 -4.08
CA ASP A 57 1.23 -4.89 -4.43
C ASP A 57 1.65 -5.90 -3.38
N ILE A 58 1.37 -5.64 -2.10
CA ILE A 58 1.65 -6.60 -1.02
C ILE A 58 0.51 -7.60 -0.78
N ALA A 59 -0.64 -7.43 -1.43
CA ALA A 59 -1.85 -8.20 -1.17
C ALA A 59 -1.65 -9.70 -1.41
N LYS A 60 -1.60 -10.47 -0.32
CA LYS A 60 -1.41 -11.93 -0.34
C LYS A 60 -2.27 -12.61 0.74
N PRO A 61 -2.70 -13.87 0.53
CA PRO A 61 -3.59 -14.58 1.47
C PRO A 61 -3.04 -14.78 2.89
N ASN A 62 -1.72 -14.75 3.06
CA ASN A 62 -1.05 -14.96 4.35
C ASN A 62 -1.02 -13.72 5.25
N TYR A 63 -1.41 -12.54 4.77
CA TYR A 63 -1.44 -11.32 5.58
C TYR A 63 -2.78 -11.20 6.30
N VAL A 64 -2.90 -11.88 7.44
CA VAL A 64 -4.17 -12.16 8.15
C VAL A 64 -5.01 -10.92 8.41
N ASP A 65 -4.39 -9.80 8.81
CA ASP A 65 -5.12 -8.56 9.14
C ASP A 65 -5.32 -7.63 7.94
N LEU A 66 -4.69 -7.92 6.80
CA LEU A 66 -4.73 -7.03 5.64
C LEU A 66 -6.15 -6.91 5.08
N LYS A 67 -6.92 -8.00 5.07
CA LYS A 67 -8.31 -7.98 4.58
C LYS A 67 -9.18 -7.00 5.36
N LEU A 68 -9.11 -7.04 6.70
CA LEU A 68 -9.85 -6.11 7.55
C LEU A 68 -9.36 -4.68 7.36
N ASN A 69 -8.03 -4.49 7.27
CA ASN A 69 -7.43 -3.19 7.02
C ASN A 69 -7.93 -2.56 5.71
N ILE A 70 -7.96 -3.33 4.62
CA ILE A 70 -8.51 -2.90 3.32
C ILE A 70 -9.99 -2.49 3.47
N GLN A 71 -10.81 -3.32 4.11
CA GLN A 71 -12.23 -3.03 4.27
C GLN A 71 -12.49 -1.73 5.04
N LEU A 72 -11.72 -1.48 6.11
CA LEU A 72 -11.82 -0.23 6.87
C LEU A 72 -11.39 0.97 6.03
N LYS A 73 -10.31 0.86 5.25
CA LYS A 73 -9.87 1.94 4.36
C LYS A 73 -10.88 2.25 3.27
N LYS A 74 -11.50 1.24 2.65
CA LYS A 74 -12.56 1.44 1.64
C LYS A 74 -13.75 2.24 2.16
N LEU A 75 -14.07 2.14 3.46
CA LEU A 75 -15.14 2.92 4.08
C LEU A 75 -14.73 4.37 4.34
N ALA A 76 -13.43 4.64 4.47
CA ALA A 76 -12.88 5.95 4.79
C ALA A 76 -12.45 6.75 3.55
N PHE A 77 -11.94 6.06 2.54
CA PHE A 77 -11.39 6.65 1.31
C PHE A 77 -12.50 7.31 0.47
N LYS A 78 -12.13 8.39 -0.20
CA LYS A 78 -13.00 9.16 -1.10
C LYS A 78 -12.50 9.12 -2.55
N ASP A 79 -11.21 8.88 -2.74
CA ASP A 79 -10.59 8.72 -4.03
C ASP A 79 -11.07 7.41 -4.68
N LYS A 80 -11.62 7.51 -5.88
CA LYS A 80 -12.21 6.36 -6.58
C LYS A 80 -11.13 5.40 -7.08
N ASP A 81 -10.00 5.94 -7.52
CA ASP A 81 -8.90 5.14 -8.05
C ASP A 81 -8.26 4.36 -6.89
N ALA A 82 -8.12 4.99 -5.72
CA ALA A 82 -7.65 4.32 -4.51
C ALA A 82 -8.62 3.20 -4.06
N ILE A 83 -9.93 3.42 -4.14
CA ILE A 83 -10.93 2.39 -3.81
C ILE A 83 -10.85 1.21 -4.79
N GLU A 84 -10.62 1.46 -6.08
CA GLU A 84 -10.47 0.42 -7.11
C GLU A 84 -9.22 -0.44 -6.87
N GLU A 85 -8.09 0.18 -6.54
CA GLU A 85 -6.85 -0.53 -6.15
C GLU A 85 -7.08 -1.45 -4.93
N LEU A 86 -7.84 -0.98 -3.93
CA LEU A 86 -8.23 -1.79 -2.77
C LEU A 86 -9.16 -2.96 -3.14
N ASP A 87 -10.02 -2.80 -4.14
CA ASP A 87 -10.83 -3.89 -4.68
C ASP A 87 -9.99 -4.96 -5.38
N PHE A 88 -9.00 -4.55 -6.18
CA PHE A 88 -8.04 -5.49 -6.76
C PHE A 88 -7.22 -6.21 -5.69
N ALA A 89 -6.82 -5.52 -4.62
CA ALA A 89 -6.14 -6.12 -3.47
C ALA A 89 -6.99 -7.21 -2.81
N LEU A 90 -8.30 -6.96 -2.59
CA LEU A 90 -9.22 -7.96 -2.03
C LEU A 90 -9.36 -9.18 -2.94
N LEU A 91 -9.38 -8.99 -4.27
CA LEU A 91 -9.43 -10.09 -5.23
C LEU A 91 -8.14 -10.93 -5.19
N LYS A 92 -6.95 -10.30 -5.07
CA LYS A 92 -5.66 -11.00 -4.92
C LYS A 92 -5.65 -11.89 -3.67
N ILE A 93 -6.17 -11.41 -2.55
CA ILE A 93 -6.25 -12.17 -1.29
C ILE A 93 -7.20 -13.37 -1.41
N GLN A 94 -8.25 -13.27 -2.23
CA GLN A 94 -9.26 -14.33 -2.39
C GLN A 94 -8.87 -15.42 -3.38
N LYS A 95 -8.00 -15.12 -4.34
CA LYS A 95 -7.49 -16.11 -5.30
C LYS A 95 -6.46 -17.01 -4.59
N LYS A 96 -6.91 -18.21 -4.20
CA LYS A 96 -6.08 -19.31 -3.72
C LYS A 96 -5.30 -19.96 -4.86
#